data_AF-W7SAL9-F1
#
_entry.id   AF-W7SAL9-F1
#
_cell.length_a   1.000
_cell.length_b   1.000
_cell.length_c   1.000
_cell.angle_alpha   90.00
_cell.angle_beta   90.00
_cell.angle_gamma   90.00
#
_symmetry.space_group_name_H-M   'P 1'
#
loop_
_entity.id
_entity.type
_entity.pdbx_description
1 polymer ?
#
loop_
_entity_poly.entity_id
_entity_poly.type
_entity_poly.pdbx_seq_one_letter_code
_entity_poly.pdbx_strand_id
1 'polypeptide(L)'
;MIVNVNSVEIDADTFGEPGRPTVLLLSGSGGSKDFWQPEFCQKLAEAAGFVIRYDMRDTGQSTTYPVGEPGYTMLDLAADPIALLDHFGVRRAHFVGISMGGAVAQLIGINHADRVASLTLLSTSGGGPDLPGPTEALRAFFAAEQPSDPVEAAVAAWRAYAARSVPFDEAATRKLVTDEYARTKNIEALSNAHATKRIDSWTGRLGEITAPTLVIHGDEDPLFPIEHGRALADAIPGAELLTLKQVGHELPPRAWDRVITAVAEMATDDWDLRGDRLAAQAIAVGQPTSWFDRLYAEGVRGEVLMPWNRQHPHPMLAEYLEGRTGQGKRGLVVGCGLGVDAGFLAGKGFATTAFDVSETAIEVAHERHPGVDFQVADLFDLPPEWLRAFDFIVEIFTVQALPESIRAEATAAVGTLLAPGGTLFVVAMSREEGTIPDGPPWPLTRSQVDGFAVDGVTPVSVEERDNRWVGVFTR
;
A
#
# COMPACT_ATOMS: atom_id res chain seq x y z
N MET A 1 -26.03 -10.86 -4.01
CA MET A 1 -26.94 -10.04 -4.84
C MET A 1 -26.57 -10.26 -6.30
N ILE A 2 -27.54 -10.43 -7.20
CA ILE A 2 -27.22 -10.59 -8.64
C ILE A 2 -27.04 -9.22 -9.29
N VAL A 3 -25.90 -9.00 -9.92
CA VAL A 3 -25.62 -7.81 -10.73
C VAL A 3 -25.28 -8.22 -12.16
N ASN A 4 -25.80 -7.46 -13.13
CA ASN A 4 -25.58 -7.72 -14.55
C ASN A 4 -24.39 -6.88 -15.04
N VAL A 5 -23.30 -7.55 -15.42
CA VAL A 5 -22.07 -6.94 -15.94
C VAL A 5 -21.59 -7.73 -17.16
N ASN A 6 -21.04 -7.07 -18.18
CA ASN A 6 -20.51 -7.75 -19.39
C ASN A 6 -21.48 -8.77 -20.02
N SER A 7 -22.79 -8.53 -19.94
CA SER A 7 -23.86 -9.46 -20.40
C SER A 7 -23.91 -10.81 -19.66
N VAL A 8 -23.34 -10.88 -18.46
CA VAL A 8 -23.44 -12.02 -17.53
C VAL A 8 -24.04 -11.57 -16.19
N GLU A 9 -24.67 -12.52 -15.49
CA GLU A 9 -25.14 -12.38 -14.12
C GLU A 9 -24.00 -12.78 -13.17
N ILE A 10 -23.64 -11.87 -12.27
CA ILE A 10 -22.63 -12.09 -11.23
C ILE A 10 -23.28 -11.99 -9.85
N ASP A 11 -23.17 -13.04 -9.03
CA ASP A 11 -23.64 -12.99 -7.63
C ASP A 11 -22.53 -12.46 -6.71
N ALA A 12 -22.75 -11.29 -6.11
CA ALA A 12 -21.78 -10.61 -5.25
C ALA A 12 -22.34 -10.30 -3.85
N ASP A 13 -21.49 -10.36 -2.83
CA ASP A 13 -21.80 -9.89 -1.48
C ASP A 13 -20.82 -8.77 -1.09
N THR A 14 -21.28 -7.90 -0.20
CA THR A 14 -20.52 -6.75 0.29
C THR A 14 -20.46 -6.73 1.81
N PHE A 15 -19.34 -6.30 2.37
CA PHE A 15 -19.13 -6.14 3.80
C PHE A 15 -18.47 -4.77 4.08
N GLY A 16 -18.78 -4.17 5.22
CA GLY A 16 -18.29 -2.83 5.55
C GLY A 16 -19.05 -1.70 4.85
N GLU A 17 -18.53 -0.48 4.96
CA GLU A 17 -19.18 0.74 4.49
C GLU A 17 -18.65 1.19 3.11
N PRO A 18 -19.52 1.38 2.10
CA PRO A 18 -19.13 1.98 0.83
C PRO A 18 -18.46 3.36 1.01
N GLY A 19 -17.48 3.67 0.16
CA GLY A 19 -16.71 4.92 0.22
C GLY A 19 -15.41 4.83 1.04
N ARG A 20 -15.19 3.73 1.77
CA ARG A 20 -13.87 3.34 2.30
C ARG A 20 -13.02 2.65 1.21
N PRO A 21 -11.69 2.46 1.42
CA PRO A 21 -10.86 1.67 0.50
C PRO A 21 -11.54 0.33 0.19
N THR A 22 -11.59 -0.02 -1.09
CA THR A 22 -12.34 -1.19 -1.56
C THR A 22 -11.40 -2.36 -1.78
N VAL A 23 -11.69 -3.50 -1.17
CA VAL A 23 -11.00 -4.78 -1.38
C VAL A 23 -11.91 -5.73 -2.15
N LEU A 24 -11.45 -6.25 -3.28
CA LEU A 24 -12.19 -7.18 -4.12
C LEU A 24 -11.54 -8.57 -4.09
N LEU A 25 -12.32 -9.57 -3.69
CA LEU A 25 -11.86 -10.94 -3.42
C LEU A 25 -12.15 -11.87 -4.60
N LEU A 26 -11.13 -12.61 -5.05
CA LEU A 26 -11.17 -13.52 -6.20
C LEU A 26 -10.83 -14.95 -5.77
N SER A 27 -11.81 -15.84 -5.86
CA SER A 27 -11.65 -17.26 -5.52
C SER A 27 -10.83 -18.05 -6.55
N GLY A 28 -10.32 -19.20 -6.13
CA GLY A 28 -9.61 -20.15 -6.98
C GLY A 28 -10.52 -20.88 -7.97
N SER A 29 -9.93 -21.73 -8.82
CA SER A 29 -10.68 -22.52 -9.82
C SER A 29 -11.72 -23.42 -9.15
N GLY A 30 -12.96 -23.36 -9.62
CA GLY A 30 -14.07 -24.13 -9.05
C GLY A 30 -14.57 -23.65 -7.69
N GLY A 31 -13.93 -22.65 -7.09
CA GLY A 31 -14.40 -22.02 -5.86
C GLY A 31 -15.35 -20.86 -6.15
N SER A 32 -16.39 -20.76 -5.35
CA SER A 32 -17.35 -19.66 -5.33
C SER A 32 -16.92 -18.59 -4.32
N LYS A 33 -17.73 -17.53 -4.15
CA LYS A 33 -17.50 -16.51 -3.12
C LYS A 33 -17.48 -17.05 -1.70
N ASP A 34 -18.04 -18.24 -1.46
CA ASP A 34 -18.10 -18.83 -0.11
C ASP A 34 -16.76 -19.31 0.41
N PHE A 35 -15.77 -19.55 -0.48
CA PHE A 35 -14.38 -19.72 -0.08
C PHE A 35 -13.93 -18.60 0.88
N TRP A 36 -14.30 -17.37 0.54
CA TRP A 36 -14.10 -16.20 1.38
C TRP A 36 -15.19 -16.12 2.43
N GLN A 37 -15.08 -16.93 3.49
CA GLN A 37 -16.13 -17.07 4.51
C GLN A 37 -16.59 -15.71 5.07
N PRO A 38 -17.89 -15.55 5.44
CA PRO A 38 -18.42 -14.29 5.95
C PRO A 38 -17.62 -13.72 7.14
N GLU A 39 -17.13 -14.58 8.03
CA GLU A 39 -16.32 -14.19 9.18
C GLU A 39 -14.96 -13.60 8.76
N PHE A 40 -14.31 -14.17 7.74
CA PHE A 40 -13.10 -13.61 7.16
C PHE A 40 -13.38 -12.24 6.53
N CYS A 41 -14.45 -12.13 5.74
CA CYS A 41 -14.81 -10.89 5.07
C CYS A 41 -15.16 -9.77 6.05
N GLN A 42 -15.85 -10.09 7.14
CA GLN A 42 -16.19 -9.12 8.18
C GLN A 42 -14.95 -8.61 8.90
N LYS A 43 -14.05 -9.50 9.33
CA LYS A 43 -12.75 -9.11 9.93
C LYS A 43 -11.92 -8.25 8.96
N LEU A 44 -11.91 -8.61 7.68
CA LEU A 44 -11.20 -7.84 6.67
C LEU A 44 -11.84 -6.47 6.44
N ALA A 45 -13.17 -6.37 6.43
CA ALA A 45 -13.86 -5.09 6.29
C ALA A 45 -13.60 -4.14 7.48
N GLU A 46 -13.57 -4.68 8.69
CA GLU A 46 -13.18 -3.94 9.89
C GLU A 46 -11.76 -3.37 9.76
N ALA A 47 -10.81 -4.16 9.25
CA ALA A 47 -9.41 -3.78 9.11
C ALA A 47 -9.11 -2.88 7.89
N ALA A 48 -9.75 -3.14 6.75
CA ALA A 48 -9.35 -2.60 5.44
C ALA A 48 -10.41 -1.73 4.75
N GLY A 49 -11.67 -1.74 5.20
CA GLY A 49 -12.73 -0.91 4.62
C GLY A 49 -13.87 -1.70 3.98
N PHE A 50 -14.14 -1.42 2.70
CA PHE A 50 -15.26 -2.01 1.97
C PHE A 50 -14.82 -3.28 1.25
N VAL A 51 -15.43 -4.43 1.54
CA VAL A 51 -15.05 -5.71 0.94
C VAL A 51 -16.13 -6.20 0.00
N ILE A 52 -15.74 -6.60 -1.21
CA ILE A 52 -16.60 -7.23 -2.22
C ILE A 52 -16.07 -8.65 -2.47
N ARG A 53 -16.95 -9.66 -2.37
CA ARG A 53 -16.69 -11.02 -2.85
C ARG A 53 -17.74 -11.40 -3.89
N TYR A 54 -17.39 -12.21 -4.87
CA TYR A 54 -18.32 -12.60 -5.94
C TYR A 54 -18.06 -14.00 -6.47
N ASP A 55 -19.11 -14.57 -7.05
CA ASP A 55 -19.04 -15.82 -7.80
C ASP A 55 -18.54 -15.53 -9.22
N MET A 56 -17.44 -16.17 -9.63
CA MET A 56 -17.01 -16.13 -11.03
C MET A 56 -18.01 -16.88 -11.92
N ARG A 57 -17.89 -16.70 -13.24
CA ARG A 57 -18.64 -17.53 -14.21
C ARG A 57 -18.42 -19.02 -13.88
N ASP A 58 -19.48 -19.80 -14.05
CA ASP A 58 -19.59 -21.23 -13.71
C ASP A 58 -19.57 -21.60 -12.21
N THR A 59 -19.36 -20.65 -11.30
CA THR A 59 -19.38 -20.94 -9.85
C THR A 59 -20.62 -20.37 -9.16
N GLY A 60 -21.05 -21.02 -8.08
CA GLY A 60 -22.17 -20.58 -7.25
C GLY A 60 -23.41 -20.21 -8.05
N GLN A 61 -23.84 -18.95 -7.93
CA GLN A 61 -25.08 -18.42 -8.49
C GLN A 61 -24.89 -17.46 -9.68
N SER A 62 -23.66 -17.33 -10.19
CA SER A 62 -23.37 -16.55 -11.40
C SER A 62 -23.81 -17.27 -12.69
N THR A 63 -23.59 -16.64 -13.84
CA THR A 63 -23.84 -17.27 -15.15
C THR A 63 -23.06 -18.57 -15.30
N THR A 64 -23.72 -19.59 -15.83
CA THR A 64 -23.18 -20.94 -16.05
C THR A 64 -23.24 -21.30 -17.53
N TYR A 65 -22.16 -21.91 -18.04
CA TYR A 65 -22.00 -22.41 -19.40
C TYR A 65 -22.08 -23.94 -19.45
N PRO A 66 -22.29 -24.53 -20.64
CA PRO A 66 -22.22 -25.98 -20.82
C PRO A 66 -20.86 -26.55 -20.41
N VAL A 67 -20.86 -27.77 -19.85
CA VAL A 67 -19.65 -28.45 -19.36
C VAL A 67 -18.70 -28.74 -20.52
N GLY A 68 -17.43 -28.37 -20.35
CA GLY A 68 -16.37 -28.51 -21.35
C GLY A 68 -16.37 -27.44 -22.45
N GLU A 69 -17.36 -26.54 -22.46
CA GLU A 69 -17.52 -25.49 -23.47
C GLU A 69 -17.61 -24.10 -22.81
N PRO A 70 -16.54 -23.64 -22.12
CA PRO A 70 -16.53 -22.31 -21.51
C PRO A 70 -16.73 -21.25 -22.59
N GLY A 71 -17.80 -20.47 -22.49
CA GLY A 71 -18.08 -19.33 -23.38
C GLY A 71 -17.34 -18.06 -22.98
N TYR A 72 -16.20 -18.19 -22.30
CA TYR A 72 -15.39 -17.10 -21.77
C TYR A 72 -13.91 -17.47 -21.72
N THR A 73 -13.07 -16.46 -21.58
CA THR A 73 -11.61 -16.54 -21.47
C THR A 73 -11.12 -16.03 -20.11
N MET A 74 -9.82 -16.20 -19.81
CA MET A 74 -9.21 -15.57 -18.63
C MET A 74 -9.28 -14.03 -18.68
N LEU A 75 -9.33 -13.42 -19.88
CA LEU A 75 -9.50 -11.98 -20.03
C LEU A 75 -10.92 -11.54 -19.68
N ASP A 76 -11.92 -12.35 -20.01
CA ASP A 76 -13.30 -12.09 -19.59
C ASP A 76 -13.42 -12.15 -18.06
N LEU A 77 -12.79 -13.16 -17.43
CA LEU A 77 -12.74 -13.25 -15.97
C LEU A 77 -12.02 -12.06 -15.32
N ALA A 78 -11.04 -11.45 -16.00
CA ALA A 78 -10.37 -10.23 -15.54
C ALA A 78 -11.23 -8.96 -15.74
N ALA A 79 -12.06 -8.93 -16.78
CA ALA A 79 -12.94 -7.80 -17.07
C ALA A 79 -14.18 -7.75 -16.17
N ASP A 80 -14.69 -8.90 -15.71
CA ASP A 80 -15.87 -8.99 -14.85
C ASP A 80 -15.75 -8.20 -13.52
N PRO A 81 -14.67 -8.36 -12.72
CA PRO A 81 -14.52 -7.60 -11.49
C PRO A 81 -14.32 -6.10 -11.75
N ILE A 82 -13.78 -5.69 -12.90
CA ILE A 82 -13.68 -4.28 -13.28
C ILE A 82 -15.08 -3.68 -13.51
N ALA A 83 -15.94 -4.39 -14.26
CA ALA A 83 -17.32 -3.97 -14.46
C ALA A 83 -18.13 -4.01 -13.15
N LEU A 84 -17.79 -4.92 -12.22
CA LEU A 84 -18.36 -4.95 -10.89
C LEU A 84 -17.98 -3.71 -10.07
N LEU A 85 -16.74 -3.22 -10.17
CA LEU A 85 -16.35 -1.95 -9.56
C LEU A 85 -17.18 -0.78 -10.10
N ASP A 86 -17.42 -0.72 -11.42
CA ASP A 86 -18.26 0.31 -12.04
C ASP A 86 -19.69 0.29 -11.48
N HIS A 87 -20.26 -0.91 -11.28
CA HIS A 87 -21.57 -1.09 -10.66
C HIS A 87 -21.64 -0.49 -9.25
N PHE A 88 -20.59 -0.68 -8.44
CA PHE A 88 -20.51 -0.13 -7.09
C PHE A 88 -20.01 1.32 -7.02
N GLY A 89 -19.75 1.97 -8.16
CA GLY A 89 -19.23 3.33 -8.21
C GLY A 89 -17.78 3.45 -7.72
N VAL A 90 -17.01 2.36 -7.77
CA VAL A 90 -15.63 2.30 -7.28
C VAL A 90 -14.66 2.51 -8.44
N ARG A 91 -13.82 3.54 -8.33
CA ARG A 91 -12.81 3.82 -9.37
C ARG A 91 -11.64 2.85 -9.32
N ARG A 92 -11.12 2.55 -8.12
CA ARG A 92 -9.91 1.75 -7.91
C ARG A 92 -10.10 0.84 -6.70
N ALA A 93 -9.56 -0.37 -6.74
CA ALA A 93 -9.66 -1.34 -5.64
C ALA A 93 -8.36 -2.11 -5.38
N HIS A 94 -8.23 -2.66 -4.19
CA HIS A 94 -7.22 -3.63 -3.81
C HIS A 94 -7.72 -5.02 -4.19
N PHE A 95 -7.01 -5.73 -5.07
CA PHE A 95 -7.44 -7.05 -5.53
C PHE A 95 -6.72 -8.13 -4.75
N VAL A 96 -7.48 -9.05 -4.15
CA VAL A 96 -6.96 -10.15 -3.34
C VAL A 96 -7.44 -11.44 -3.97
N GLY A 97 -6.52 -12.17 -4.60
CA GLY A 97 -6.85 -13.36 -5.38
C GLY A 97 -6.06 -14.57 -4.93
N ILE A 98 -6.73 -15.72 -4.79
CA ILE A 98 -6.06 -17.00 -4.51
C ILE A 98 -6.04 -17.90 -5.75
N SER A 99 -4.92 -18.59 -5.99
CA SER A 99 -4.81 -19.59 -7.06
C SER A 99 -5.21 -19.01 -8.43
N MET A 100 -6.23 -19.55 -9.11
CA MET A 100 -6.78 -18.97 -10.34
C MET A 100 -7.24 -17.52 -10.17
N GLY A 101 -7.82 -17.14 -9.04
CA GLY A 101 -8.18 -15.75 -8.74
C GLY A 101 -6.97 -14.83 -8.59
N GLY A 102 -5.88 -15.36 -8.01
CA GLY A 102 -4.58 -14.68 -7.97
C GLY A 102 -3.96 -14.57 -9.37
N ALA A 103 -4.26 -15.53 -10.23
CA ALA A 103 -3.97 -15.37 -11.63
C ALA A 103 -4.82 -14.18 -12.17
N VAL A 104 -6.14 -14.26 -12.14
CA VAL A 104 -7.01 -13.21 -12.71
C VAL A 104 -6.60 -11.80 -12.24
N ALA A 105 -6.20 -11.66 -10.97
CA ALA A 105 -5.64 -10.42 -10.41
C ALA A 105 -4.37 -9.91 -11.11
N GLN A 106 -3.45 -10.77 -11.54
CA GLN A 106 -2.28 -10.32 -12.33
C GLN A 106 -2.72 -9.80 -13.71
N LEU A 107 -3.69 -10.43 -14.38
CA LEU A 107 -4.22 -9.91 -15.65
C LEU A 107 -4.92 -8.58 -15.49
N ILE A 108 -5.59 -8.36 -14.36
CA ILE A 108 -6.14 -7.07 -13.99
C ILE A 108 -5.02 -6.05 -13.80
N GLY A 109 -3.95 -6.40 -13.07
CA GLY A 109 -2.76 -5.56 -12.92
C GLY A 109 -2.10 -5.16 -14.23
N ILE A 110 -2.08 -6.07 -15.21
CA ILE A 110 -1.49 -5.86 -16.52
C ILE A 110 -2.41 -5.03 -17.44
N ASN A 111 -3.69 -5.38 -17.55
CA ASN A 111 -4.59 -4.82 -18.57
C ASN A 111 -5.46 -3.65 -18.06
N HIS A 112 -5.51 -3.43 -16.74
CA HIS A 112 -6.36 -2.44 -16.08
C HIS A 112 -5.62 -1.71 -14.95
N ALA A 113 -4.34 -1.39 -15.14
CA ALA A 113 -3.47 -0.83 -14.09
C ALA A 113 -4.06 0.41 -13.40
N ASP A 114 -4.81 1.26 -14.11
CA ASP A 114 -5.49 2.45 -13.59
C ASP A 114 -6.61 2.12 -12.56
N ARG A 115 -7.10 0.88 -12.58
CA ARG A 115 -8.14 0.36 -11.69
C ARG A 115 -7.59 -0.35 -10.45
N VAL A 116 -6.27 -0.56 -10.35
CA VAL A 116 -5.64 -1.41 -9.32
C VAL A 116 -4.90 -0.61 -8.29
N ALA A 117 -5.39 -0.55 -7.05
CA ALA A 117 -4.74 0.13 -5.92
C ALA A 117 -3.55 -0.67 -5.40
N SER A 118 -3.78 -1.96 -5.16
CA SER A 118 -2.72 -2.94 -4.91
C SER A 118 -3.18 -4.33 -5.33
N LEU A 119 -2.23 -5.26 -5.41
CA LEU A 119 -2.49 -6.68 -5.63
C LEU A 119 -2.01 -7.49 -4.42
N THR A 120 -2.83 -8.42 -3.95
CA THR A 120 -2.41 -9.51 -3.08
C THR A 120 -2.63 -10.84 -3.78
N LEU A 121 -1.54 -11.55 -4.04
CA LEU A 121 -1.50 -12.77 -4.85
C LEU A 121 -1.23 -13.96 -3.92
N LEU A 122 -2.27 -14.75 -3.63
CA LEU A 122 -2.21 -15.87 -2.70
C LEU A 122 -2.07 -17.21 -3.43
N SER A 123 -1.13 -18.05 -3.01
CA SER A 123 -0.98 -19.45 -3.47
C SER A 123 -1.16 -19.57 -4.98
N THR A 124 -0.45 -18.77 -5.75
CA THR A 124 -0.61 -18.65 -7.21
C THR A 124 0.74 -18.66 -7.91
N SER A 125 0.71 -18.64 -9.23
CA SER A 125 1.91 -18.66 -10.06
C SER A 125 1.77 -17.72 -11.25
N GLY A 126 2.88 -17.07 -11.59
CA GLY A 126 3.03 -16.33 -12.85
C GLY A 126 3.41 -17.21 -14.05
N GLY A 127 3.58 -18.53 -13.84
CA GLY A 127 4.14 -19.44 -14.83
C GLY A 127 5.66 -19.25 -15.02
N GLY A 128 6.25 -20.08 -15.88
CA GLY A 128 7.69 -20.07 -16.16
C GLY A 128 8.23 -21.47 -16.46
N PRO A 129 9.29 -21.60 -17.28
CA PRO A 129 9.78 -22.90 -17.74
C PRO A 129 10.45 -23.73 -16.64
N ASP A 130 10.99 -23.09 -15.59
CA ASP A 130 11.83 -23.74 -14.58
C ASP A 130 11.15 -23.89 -13.21
N LEU A 131 9.82 -23.74 -13.14
CA LEU A 131 9.07 -23.90 -11.91
C LEU A 131 8.76 -25.38 -11.62
N PRO A 132 8.87 -25.83 -10.36
CA PRO A 132 8.59 -27.21 -9.99
C PRO A 132 7.11 -27.55 -10.25
N GLY A 133 6.84 -28.76 -10.72
CA GLY A 133 5.46 -29.24 -10.80
C GLY A 133 4.84 -29.51 -9.41
N PRO A 134 3.56 -29.90 -9.36
CA PRO A 134 2.90 -30.35 -8.13
C PRO A 134 3.72 -31.45 -7.44
N THR A 135 3.68 -31.53 -6.12
CA THR A 135 4.40 -32.57 -5.35
C THR A 135 4.02 -33.98 -5.79
N GLU A 136 4.92 -34.95 -5.57
CA GLU A 136 4.66 -36.35 -5.93
C GLU A 136 3.37 -36.90 -5.31
N ALA A 137 3.09 -36.54 -4.05
CA ALA A 137 1.86 -36.95 -3.37
C ALA A 137 0.61 -36.41 -4.07
N LEU A 138 0.63 -35.15 -4.51
CA LEU A 138 -0.49 -34.54 -5.22
C LEU A 138 -0.63 -35.08 -6.65
N ARG A 139 0.49 -35.38 -7.34
CA ARG A 139 0.46 -36.08 -8.63
C ARG A 139 -0.16 -37.47 -8.52
N ALA A 140 0.20 -38.23 -7.49
CA ALA A 140 -0.38 -39.54 -7.22
C ALA A 140 -1.89 -39.44 -6.92
N PHE A 141 -2.31 -38.40 -6.18
CA PHE A 141 -3.72 -38.11 -5.95
C PHE A 141 -4.47 -37.85 -7.26
N PHE A 142 -3.94 -37.02 -8.16
CA PHE A 142 -4.57 -36.75 -9.46
C PHE A 142 -4.64 -37.98 -10.38
N ALA A 143 -3.71 -38.92 -10.24
CA ALA A 143 -3.71 -40.17 -11.00
C ALA A 143 -4.66 -41.23 -10.44
N ALA A 144 -5.16 -41.05 -9.22
CA ALA A 144 -6.06 -41.99 -8.56
C ALA A 144 -7.52 -41.75 -8.96
N GLU A 145 -8.32 -42.83 -8.91
CA GLU A 145 -9.77 -42.73 -9.06
C GLU A 145 -10.37 -41.93 -7.89
N GLN A 146 -11.17 -40.93 -8.22
CA GLN A 146 -11.79 -40.06 -7.23
C GLN A 146 -13.15 -40.62 -6.79
N PRO A 147 -13.62 -40.28 -5.57
CA PRO A 147 -14.97 -40.60 -5.15
C PRO A 147 -16.02 -40.15 -6.18
N SER A 148 -17.05 -40.96 -6.40
CA SER A 148 -18.16 -40.60 -7.29
C SER A 148 -19.08 -39.55 -6.67
N ASP A 149 -19.13 -39.49 -5.34
CA ASP A 149 -19.87 -38.44 -4.63
C ASP A 149 -19.09 -37.12 -4.72
N PRO A 150 -19.71 -36.04 -5.24
CA PRO A 150 -19.01 -34.80 -5.51
C PRO A 150 -18.53 -34.10 -4.24
N VAL A 151 -19.23 -34.24 -3.11
CA VAL A 151 -18.81 -33.67 -1.82
C VAL A 151 -17.61 -34.44 -1.28
N GLU A 152 -17.64 -35.77 -1.32
CA GLU A 152 -16.49 -36.59 -0.91
C GLU A 152 -15.25 -36.33 -1.79
N ALA A 153 -15.42 -36.19 -3.10
CA ALA A 153 -14.34 -35.87 -4.03
C ALA A 153 -13.72 -34.50 -3.73
N ALA A 154 -14.55 -33.49 -3.48
CA ALA A 154 -14.08 -32.16 -3.13
C ALA A 154 -13.36 -32.14 -1.77
N VAL A 155 -13.91 -32.79 -0.74
CA VAL A 155 -13.25 -32.90 0.58
C VAL A 155 -11.90 -33.61 0.48
N ALA A 156 -11.80 -34.65 -0.36
CA ALA A 156 -10.53 -35.34 -0.62
C ALA A 156 -9.52 -34.42 -1.33
N ALA A 157 -9.96 -33.61 -2.30
CA ALA A 157 -9.12 -32.63 -2.99
C ALA A 157 -8.62 -31.54 -2.03
N TRP A 158 -9.50 -30.95 -1.21
CA TRP A 158 -9.12 -29.97 -0.19
C TRP A 158 -8.07 -30.52 0.78
N ARG A 159 -8.23 -31.77 1.22
CA ARG A 159 -7.22 -32.46 2.05
C ARG A 159 -5.88 -32.63 1.33
N ALA A 160 -5.90 -32.94 0.03
CA ALA A 160 -4.69 -33.10 -0.77
C ALA A 160 -3.97 -31.76 -1.00
N TYR A 161 -4.70 -30.65 -0.99
CA TYR A 161 -4.20 -29.28 -1.10
C TYR A 161 -3.70 -28.69 0.23
N ALA A 162 -4.20 -29.20 1.35
CA ALA A 162 -3.84 -28.73 2.69
C ALA A 162 -2.38 -29.01 3.06
N ALA A 163 -1.85 -28.23 4.01
CA ALA A 163 -0.55 -28.52 4.59
C ALA A 163 -0.57 -29.89 5.28
N ARG A 164 0.49 -30.68 5.09
CA ARG A 164 0.55 -32.06 5.61
C ARG A 164 1.03 -32.12 7.04
N SER A 165 1.70 -31.08 7.52
CA SER A 165 2.25 -31.01 8.88
C SER A 165 1.21 -30.70 9.96
N VAL A 166 -0.01 -30.31 9.57
CA VAL A 166 -1.10 -29.94 10.49
C VAL A 166 -2.35 -30.79 10.25
N PRO A 167 -3.20 -31.00 11.28
CA PRO A 167 -4.47 -31.70 11.09
C PRO A 167 -5.39 -30.96 10.12
N PHE A 168 -5.97 -31.71 9.18
CA PHE A 168 -7.00 -31.21 8.26
C PHE A 168 -8.38 -31.27 8.94
N ASP A 169 -9.08 -30.13 9.01
CA ASP A 169 -10.44 -30.06 9.54
C ASP A 169 -11.45 -30.52 8.48
N GLU A 170 -11.66 -31.84 8.43
CA GLU A 170 -12.60 -32.44 7.50
C GLU A 170 -14.03 -31.98 7.76
N ALA A 171 -14.44 -31.80 9.02
CA ALA A 171 -15.81 -31.45 9.37
C ALA A 171 -16.16 -30.04 8.89
N ALA A 172 -15.27 -29.06 9.15
CA ALA A 172 -15.46 -27.71 8.66
C ALA A 172 -15.43 -27.65 7.12
N THR A 173 -14.49 -28.36 6.49
CA THR A 173 -14.37 -28.37 5.02
C THR A 173 -15.59 -29.02 4.37
N ARG A 174 -16.05 -30.15 4.89
CA ARG A 174 -17.25 -30.84 4.40
C ARG A 174 -18.48 -29.95 4.51
N LYS A 175 -18.62 -29.22 5.62
CA LYS A 175 -19.71 -28.26 5.78
C LYS A 175 -19.64 -27.16 4.71
N LEU A 176 -18.47 -26.54 4.53
CA LEU A 176 -18.27 -25.48 3.52
C LEU A 176 -18.63 -25.98 2.12
N VAL A 177 -18.07 -27.12 1.70
CA VAL A 177 -18.33 -27.73 0.39
C VAL A 177 -19.80 -28.07 0.21
N THR A 178 -20.44 -28.63 1.24
CA THR A 178 -21.87 -29.00 1.16
C THR A 178 -22.75 -27.76 0.98
N ASP A 179 -22.50 -26.70 1.73
CA ASP A 179 -23.27 -25.45 1.64
C ASP A 179 -23.05 -24.76 0.27
N GLU A 180 -21.81 -24.72 -0.20
CA GLU A 180 -21.44 -24.18 -1.51
C GLU A 180 -22.10 -24.95 -2.66
N TYR A 181 -22.06 -26.29 -2.61
CA TYR A 181 -22.65 -27.14 -3.65
C TYR A 181 -24.17 -27.07 -3.63
N ALA A 182 -24.80 -26.96 -2.47
CA ALA A 182 -26.25 -26.86 -2.33
C ALA A 182 -26.82 -25.62 -3.05
N ARG A 183 -26.04 -24.54 -3.17
CA ARG A 183 -26.43 -23.33 -3.90
C ARG A 183 -25.84 -23.21 -5.30
N THR A 184 -24.96 -24.11 -5.72
CA THR A 184 -24.29 -24.01 -7.03
C THR A 184 -25.23 -24.50 -8.14
N LYS A 185 -25.46 -23.68 -9.17
CA LYS A 185 -26.39 -24.01 -10.28
C LYS A 185 -26.02 -25.30 -11.00
N ASN A 186 -24.73 -25.52 -11.23
CA ASN A 186 -24.20 -26.71 -11.89
C ASN A 186 -22.81 -27.04 -11.38
N ILE A 187 -22.71 -28.07 -10.53
CA ILE A 187 -21.43 -28.52 -9.95
C ILE A 187 -20.47 -29.04 -11.03
N GLU A 188 -20.98 -29.65 -12.11
CA GLU A 188 -20.13 -30.17 -13.18
C GLU A 188 -19.45 -29.04 -13.99
N ALA A 189 -20.11 -27.89 -14.11
CA ALA A 189 -19.59 -26.72 -14.81
C ALA A 189 -18.38 -26.09 -14.10
N LEU A 190 -18.15 -26.37 -12.80
CA LEU A 190 -16.96 -25.91 -12.08
C LEU A 190 -15.66 -26.34 -12.78
N SER A 191 -15.69 -27.46 -13.51
CA SER A 191 -14.56 -27.97 -14.30
C SER A 191 -14.18 -27.08 -15.50
N ASN A 192 -15.09 -26.22 -15.97
CA ASN A 192 -14.83 -25.30 -17.08
C ASN A 192 -13.67 -24.35 -16.80
N ALA A 193 -13.47 -23.97 -15.53
CA ALA A 193 -12.32 -23.18 -15.09
C ALA A 193 -10.98 -23.81 -15.54
N HIS A 194 -10.88 -25.15 -15.54
CA HIS A 194 -9.70 -25.88 -16.02
C HIS A 194 -9.62 -25.97 -17.56
N ALA A 195 -10.76 -25.92 -18.24
CA ALA A 195 -10.84 -25.94 -19.70
C ALA A 195 -10.60 -24.55 -20.33
N THR A 196 -10.67 -23.47 -19.55
CA THR A 196 -10.35 -22.13 -20.04
C THR A 196 -8.91 -22.09 -20.55
N LYS A 197 -8.76 -21.72 -21.83
CA LYS A 197 -7.43 -21.67 -22.45
C LYS A 197 -6.64 -20.51 -21.83
N ARG A 198 -5.49 -20.83 -21.23
CA ARG A 198 -4.54 -19.85 -20.66
C ARG A 198 -3.72 -19.09 -21.71
N ILE A 199 -4.23 -18.93 -22.94
CA ILE A 199 -3.48 -18.41 -24.12
C ILE A 199 -2.64 -17.19 -23.71
N ASP A 200 -1.32 -17.40 -23.61
CA ASP A 200 -0.18 -16.47 -23.49
C ASP A 200 -0.42 -15.08 -22.86
N SER A 201 -1.35 -14.93 -21.91
CA SER A 201 -1.77 -13.60 -21.47
C SER A 201 -0.82 -12.92 -20.48
N TRP A 202 0.18 -13.66 -19.98
CA TRP A 202 1.10 -13.28 -18.88
C TRP A 202 2.57 -13.41 -19.25
N THR A 203 2.88 -14.26 -20.23
CA THR A 203 4.25 -14.69 -20.52
C THR A 203 5.12 -13.48 -20.87
N GLY A 204 6.09 -13.17 -20.01
CA GLY A 204 6.98 -12.02 -20.16
C GLY A 204 6.38 -10.66 -19.79
N ARG A 205 5.15 -10.62 -19.26
CA ARG A 205 4.40 -9.39 -18.99
C ARG A 205 4.25 -9.04 -17.51
N LEU A 206 4.68 -9.91 -16.59
CA LEU A 206 4.57 -9.64 -15.14
C LEU A 206 5.31 -8.36 -14.72
N GLY A 207 6.36 -7.99 -15.45
CA GLY A 207 7.08 -6.72 -15.28
C GLY A 207 6.26 -5.47 -15.66
N GLU A 208 5.12 -5.62 -16.34
CA GLU A 208 4.20 -4.52 -16.64
C GLU A 208 3.34 -4.14 -15.41
N ILE A 209 3.27 -5.00 -14.38
CA ILE A 209 2.53 -4.70 -13.15
C ILE A 209 3.30 -3.66 -12.35
N THR A 210 2.73 -2.46 -12.25
CA THR A 210 3.32 -1.33 -11.51
C THR A 210 2.65 -1.08 -10.16
N ALA A 211 1.49 -1.69 -9.92
CA ALA A 211 0.78 -1.56 -8.65
C ALA A 211 1.57 -2.23 -7.50
N PRO A 212 1.57 -1.65 -6.29
CA PRO A 212 2.09 -2.31 -5.10
C PRO A 212 1.55 -3.74 -4.98
N THR A 213 2.44 -4.71 -4.88
CA THR A 213 2.08 -6.13 -4.94
C THR A 213 2.62 -6.88 -3.73
N LEU A 214 1.76 -7.65 -3.08
CA LEU A 214 2.10 -8.59 -2.02
C LEU A 214 1.84 -10.01 -2.51
N VAL A 215 2.86 -10.85 -2.51
CA VAL A 215 2.74 -12.29 -2.75
C VAL A 215 2.65 -12.98 -1.40
N ILE A 216 1.60 -13.77 -1.17
CA ILE A 216 1.45 -14.58 0.05
C ILE A 216 1.46 -16.04 -0.35
N HIS A 217 2.37 -16.83 0.23
CA HIS A 217 2.53 -18.22 -0.19
C HIS A 217 2.81 -19.16 0.99
N GLY A 218 2.14 -20.31 0.99
CA GLY A 218 2.36 -21.36 1.98
C GLY A 218 3.68 -22.11 1.73
N ASP A 219 4.46 -22.38 2.77
CA ASP A 219 5.70 -23.16 2.62
C ASP A 219 5.49 -24.66 2.43
N GLU A 220 4.25 -25.14 2.52
CA GLU A 220 3.84 -26.52 2.26
C GLU A 220 2.84 -26.66 1.10
N ASP A 221 2.71 -25.64 0.24
CA ASP A 221 1.78 -25.70 -0.91
C ASP A 221 2.16 -26.88 -1.84
N PRO A 222 1.29 -27.91 -1.96
CA PRO A 222 1.60 -29.11 -2.72
C PRO A 222 1.31 -28.96 -4.22
N LEU A 223 0.56 -27.93 -4.63
CA LEU A 223 0.19 -27.66 -6.01
C LEU A 223 1.17 -26.70 -6.68
N PHE A 224 1.47 -25.60 -6.00
CA PHE A 224 2.49 -24.63 -6.37
C PHE A 224 3.52 -24.56 -5.25
N PRO A 225 4.60 -25.36 -5.28
CA PRO A 225 5.67 -25.25 -4.29
C PRO A 225 6.17 -23.81 -4.14
N ILE A 226 6.77 -23.49 -2.99
CA ILE A 226 7.14 -22.11 -2.59
C ILE A 226 7.97 -21.34 -3.64
N GLU A 227 8.69 -22.05 -4.51
CA GLU A 227 9.40 -21.52 -5.66
C GLU A 227 8.50 -20.68 -6.59
N HIS A 228 7.21 -21.02 -6.71
CA HIS A 228 6.25 -20.23 -7.48
C HIS A 228 6.03 -18.84 -6.88
N GLY A 229 5.85 -18.76 -5.55
CA GLY A 229 5.68 -17.49 -4.85
C GLY A 229 6.95 -16.62 -4.92
N ARG A 230 8.13 -17.24 -4.81
CA ARG A 230 9.42 -16.54 -4.97
C ARG A 230 9.59 -15.99 -6.38
N ALA A 231 9.40 -16.82 -7.40
CA ALA A 231 9.53 -16.41 -8.78
C ALA A 231 8.52 -15.31 -9.16
N LEU A 232 7.31 -15.36 -8.59
CA LEU A 232 6.30 -14.32 -8.80
C LEU A 232 6.72 -12.99 -8.17
N ALA A 233 7.25 -13.01 -6.94
CA ALA A 233 7.76 -11.80 -6.27
C ALA A 233 8.99 -11.22 -7.00
N ASP A 234 9.88 -12.07 -7.52
CA ASP A 234 11.05 -11.64 -8.29
C ASP A 234 10.67 -11.03 -9.66
N ALA A 235 9.59 -11.52 -10.28
CA ALA A 235 9.15 -11.08 -11.60
C ALA A 235 8.35 -9.76 -11.60
N ILE A 236 7.78 -9.36 -10.46
CA ILE A 236 6.96 -8.16 -10.35
C ILE A 236 7.75 -7.05 -9.63
N PRO A 237 7.99 -5.89 -10.27
CA PRO A 237 8.76 -4.80 -9.69
C PRO A 237 8.22 -4.34 -8.33
N GLY A 238 9.06 -4.44 -7.30
CA GLY A 238 8.72 -4.01 -5.94
C GLY A 238 7.70 -4.88 -5.22
N ALA A 239 7.45 -6.11 -5.71
CA ALA A 239 6.62 -7.06 -5.00
C ALA A 239 7.33 -7.61 -3.75
N GLU A 240 6.56 -7.84 -2.69
CA GLU A 240 7.03 -8.43 -1.44
C GLU A 240 6.51 -9.86 -1.29
N LEU A 241 7.28 -10.74 -0.64
CA LEU A 241 6.87 -12.12 -0.36
C LEU A 241 6.62 -12.32 1.15
N LEU A 242 5.39 -12.67 1.49
CA LEU A 242 4.99 -13.15 2.82
C LEU A 242 4.84 -14.67 2.81
N THR A 243 5.77 -15.38 3.43
CA THR A 243 5.66 -16.83 3.61
C THR A 243 4.81 -17.21 4.82
N LEU A 244 3.77 -18.01 4.60
CA LEU A 244 2.94 -18.61 5.64
C LEU A 244 3.48 -19.98 6.03
N LYS A 245 3.75 -20.16 7.33
CA LYS A 245 4.28 -21.41 7.87
C LYS A 245 3.20 -22.46 8.01
N GLN A 246 3.54 -23.68 7.62
CA GLN A 246 2.68 -24.85 7.68
C GLN A 246 1.37 -24.63 6.94
N VAL A 247 1.37 -23.89 5.83
CA VAL A 247 0.18 -23.63 5.00
C VAL A 247 0.37 -24.27 3.63
N GLY A 248 -0.68 -24.94 3.15
CA GLY A 248 -0.71 -25.56 1.83
C GLY A 248 -1.19 -24.60 0.75
N HIS A 249 -1.94 -25.12 -0.22
CA HIS A 249 -2.64 -24.32 -1.23
C HIS A 249 -3.93 -23.65 -0.69
N GLU A 250 -4.31 -23.98 0.55
CA GLU A 250 -5.48 -23.49 1.28
C GLU A 250 -5.27 -22.12 1.97
N LEU A 251 -6.36 -21.52 2.45
CA LEU A 251 -6.34 -20.38 3.40
C LEU A 251 -7.07 -20.74 4.70
N PRO A 252 -6.37 -21.36 5.68
CA PRO A 252 -7.00 -21.88 6.88
C PRO A 252 -7.23 -20.77 7.92
N PRO A 253 -8.24 -20.90 8.82
CA PRO A 253 -8.57 -19.88 9.83
C PRO A 253 -7.40 -19.39 10.68
N ARG A 254 -6.47 -20.28 11.04
CA ARG A 254 -5.24 -19.95 11.79
C ARG A 254 -4.31 -18.97 11.08
N ALA A 255 -4.45 -18.80 9.76
CA ALA A 255 -3.67 -17.87 8.95
C ALA A 255 -4.42 -16.55 8.69
N TRP A 256 -5.72 -16.48 9.00
CA TRP A 256 -6.56 -15.33 8.65
C TRP A 256 -6.05 -14.03 9.24
N ASP A 257 -5.77 -13.96 10.54
CA ASP A 257 -5.36 -12.70 11.17
C ASP A 257 -4.07 -12.15 10.51
N ARG A 258 -3.08 -13.00 10.21
CA ARG A 258 -1.85 -12.59 9.53
C ARG A 258 -2.10 -12.11 8.10
N VAL A 259 -2.96 -12.79 7.35
CA VAL A 259 -3.31 -12.40 5.98
C VAL A 259 -4.12 -11.10 5.97
N ILE A 260 -5.10 -10.97 6.87
CA ILE A 260 -5.94 -9.77 6.99
C ILE A 260 -5.09 -8.57 7.36
N THR A 261 -4.17 -8.69 8.32
CA THR A 261 -3.24 -7.60 8.67
C THR A 261 -2.43 -7.17 7.44
N ALA A 262 -1.82 -8.11 6.73
CA ALA A 262 -1.01 -7.78 5.55
C ALA A 262 -1.84 -7.16 4.40
N VAL A 263 -3.07 -7.65 4.18
CA VAL A 263 -3.98 -7.05 3.19
C VAL A 263 -4.42 -5.64 3.63
N ALA A 264 -4.73 -5.45 4.91
CA ALA A 264 -5.11 -4.15 5.45
C ALA A 264 -3.98 -3.14 5.30
N GLU A 265 -2.73 -3.52 5.57
CA GLU A 265 -1.56 -2.68 5.31
C GLU A 265 -1.46 -2.29 3.83
N MET A 266 -1.78 -3.19 2.89
CA MET A 266 -1.84 -2.88 1.47
C MET A 266 -3.03 -1.99 1.08
N ALA A 267 -4.08 -1.94 1.91
CA ALA A 267 -5.30 -1.16 1.72
C ALA A 267 -5.32 0.18 2.46
N THR A 268 -4.22 0.52 3.14
CA THR A 268 -4.10 1.73 3.92
C THR A 268 -3.76 2.95 3.05
N ASP A 269 -4.69 3.91 2.98
CA ASP A 269 -4.49 5.26 2.40
C ASP A 269 -3.86 6.25 3.42
N ASP A 270 -3.43 5.75 4.59
CA ASP A 270 -2.84 6.52 5.67
C ASP A 270 -1.37 6.84 5.40
N TRP A 271 -1.03 8.12 5.52
CA TRP A 271 0.30 8.63 5.27
C TRP A 271 1.37 7.96 6.13
N ASP A 272 1.10 7.77 7.42
CA ASP A 272 2.13 7.38 8.38
C ASP A 272 2.53 5.92 8.12
N LEU A 273 1.54 5.03 7.95
CA LEU A 273 1.77 3.62 7.63
C LEU A 273 2.33 3.40 6.20
N ARG A 274 2.00 4.28 5.25
CA ARG A 274 2.59 4.23 3.91
C ARG A 274 4.03 4.75 3.92
N GLY A 275 4.28 5.82 4.66
CA GLY A 275 5.59 6.39 4.91
C GLY A 275 6.55 5.41 5.57
N ASP A 276 6.11 4.74 6.65
CA ASP A 276 6.87 3.70 7.36
C ASP A 276 7.43 2.63 6.42
N ARG A 277 6.57 2.11 5.54
CA ARG A 277 6.92 1.04 4.61
C ARG A 277 7.89 1.51 3.55
N LEU A 278 7.60 2.65 2.90
CA LEU A 278 8.48 3.18 1.87
C LEU A 278 9.83 3.59 2.47
N ALA A 279 9.86 4.15 3.69
CA ALA A 279 11.08 4.47 4.40
C ALA A 279 11.90 3.21 4.72
N ALA A 280 11.26 2.13 5.19
CA ALA A 280 11.94 0.86 5.45
C ALA A 280 12.56 0.27 4.16
N GLN A 281 11.84 0.30 3.04
CA GLN A 281 12.33 -0.13 1.73
C GLN A 281 13.53 0.71 1.26
N ALA A 282 13.41 2.04 1.36
CA ALA A 282 14.43 3.01 1.00
C ALA A 282 15.72 2.83 1.81
N ILE A 283 15.60 2.57 3.12
CA ILE A 283 16.73 2.26 4.00
C ILE A 283 17.39 0.94 3.58
N ALA A 284 16.60 -0.10 3.29
CA ALA A 284 17.11 -1.42 2.92
C ALA A 284 17.97 -1.39 1.63
N VAL A 285 17.70 -0.44 0.73
CA VAL A 285 18.47 -0.24 -0.52
C VAL A 285 19.51 0.89 -0.45
N GLY A 286 19.74 1.46 0.75
CA GLY A 286 20.77 2.48 0.98
C GLY A 286 20.42 3.87 0.43
N GLN A 287 19.14 4.17 0.21
CA GLN A 287 18.67 5.45 -0.31
C GLN A 287 17.60 6.05 0.62
N PRO A 288 17.96 6.49 1.84
CA PRO A 288 17.02 6.77 2.94
C PRO A 288 16.02 7.91 2.69
N THR A 289 16.20 8.70 1.63
CA THR A 289 15.32 9.83 1.24
C THR A 289 14.52 9.56 -0.04
N SER A 290 14.80 8.47 -0.77
CA SER A 290 14.16 8.16 -2.06
C SER A 290 12.64 7.93 -1.98
N TRP A 291 12.11 7.69 -0.77
CA TRP A 291 10.69 7.45 -0.56
C TRP A 291 9.81 8.71 -0.57
N PHE A 292 10.39 9.89 -0.31
CA PHE A 292 9.62 11.13 -0.18
C PHE A 292 8.91 11.51 -1.48
N ASP A 293 9.62 11.53 -2.61
CA ASP A 293 9.04 11.92 -3.90
C ASP A 293 7.90 10.98 -4.31
N ARG A 294 8.10 9.67 -4.15
CA ARG A 294 7.05 8.67 -4.40
C ARG A 294 5.79 8.94 -3.58
N LEU A 295 5.95 9.23 -2.29
CA LEU A 295 4.83 9.46 -1.39
C LEU A 295 4.10 10.78 -1.69
N TYR A 296 4.83 11.83 -2.08
CA TYR A 296 4.25 13.07 -2.60
C TYR A 296 3.48 12.83 -3.90
N ALA A 297 4.02 12.04 -4.84
CA ALA A 297 3.36 11.71 -6.09
C ALA A 297 2.06 10.90 -5.85
N GLU A 298 2.08 9.93 -4.95
CA GLU A 298 0.89 9.18 -4.50
C GLU A 298 -0.14 10.13 -3.87
N GLY A 299 0.30 11.06 -3.02
CA GLY A 299 -0.58 12.05 -2.40
C GLY A 299 -1.21 13.04 -3.39
N VAL A 300 -0.46 13.54 -4.38
CA VAL A 300 -0.96 14.44 -5.43
C VAL A 300 -2.03 13.75 -6.29
N ARG A 301 -1.91 12.44 -6.52
CA ARG A 301 -2.94 11.63 -7.20
C ARG A 301 -4.15 11.28 -6.32
N GLY A 302 -4.13 11.64 -5.03
CA GLY A 302 -5.18 11.32 -4.07
C GLY A 302 -5.19 9.84 -3.65
N GLU A 303 -4.06 9.16 -3.75
CA GLU A 303 -3.89 7.74 -3.37
C GLU A 303 -3.50 7.58 -1.90
N VAL A 304 -2.92 8.63 -1.31
CA VAL A 304 -2.56 8.69 0.10
C VAL A 304 -3.02 10.04 0.64
N LEU A 305 -3.63 10.06 1.82
CA LEU A 305 -3.99 11.32 2.46
C LEU A 305 -2.73 12.07 2.85
N MET A 306 -2.60 13.36 2.53
CA MET A 306 -1.47 14.19 2.96
C MET A 306 -1.90 15.12 4.09
N PRO A 307 -1.82 14.72 5.37
CA PRO A 307 -2.39 15.50 6.46
C PRO A 307 -1.76 16.89 6.62
N TRP A 308 -0.54 17.09 6.13
CA TRP A 308 0.14 18.40 6.10
C TRP A 308 -0.07 19.22 4.83
N ASN A 309 -0.77 18.70 3.81
CA ASN A 309 -1.23 19.49 2.66
C ASN A 309 -2.34 20.44 3.12
N ARG A 310 -1.91 21.52 3.76
CA ARG A 310 -2.76 22.54 4.37
C ARG A 310 -3.13 23.59 3.33
N GLN A 311 -4.25 24.28 3.54
CA GLN A 311 -4.60 25.47 2.74
C GLN A 311 -4.06 26.78 3.33
N HIS A 312 -3.61 26.74 4.59
CA HIS A 312 -3.17 27.89 5.36
C HIS A 312 -1.79 27.61 5.98
N PRO A 313 -0.97 28.66 6.22
CA PRO A 313 0.31 28.50 6.89
C PRO A 313 0.16 27.90 8.29
N HIS A 314 1.27 27.44 8.86
CA HIS A 314 1.26 26.89 10.21
C HIS A 314 0.77 27.95 11.20
N PRO A 315 -0.23 27.65 12.05
CA PRO A 315 -0.80 28.65 12.96
C PRO A 315 0.26 29.34 13.84
N MET A 316 1.21 28.58 14.38
CA MET A 316 2.30 29.12 15.21
C MET A 316 3.26 30.02 14.42
N LEU A 317 3.50 29.73 13.13
CA LEU A 317 4.29 30.61 12.27
C LEU A 317 3.53 31.90 11.96
N ALA A 318 2.23 31.79 11.69
CA ALA A 318 1.36 32.93 11.42
C ALA A 318 1.26 33.86 12.63
N GLU A 319 1.10 33.29 13.84
CA GLU A 319 1.15 34.00 15.13
C GLU A 319 2.50 34.70 15.32
N TYR A 320 3.61 33.98 15.11
CA TYR A 320 4.95 34.56 15.28
C TYR A 320 5.20 35.76 14.36
N LEU A 321 4.73 35.69 13.11
CA LEU A 321 4.87 36.76 12.11
C LEU A 321 3.74 37.80 12.12
N GLU A 322 2.84 37.77 13.11
CA GLU A 322 1.83 38.80 13.29
C GLU A 322 2.50 40.16 13.59
N GLY A 323 2.11 41.20 12.84
CA GLY A 323 2.72 42.54 12.94
C GLY A 323 4.19 42.64 12.46
N ARG A 324 4.81 41.53 12.01
CA ARG A 324 6.19 41.52 11.46
C ARG A 324 6.17 41.58 9.93
N THR A 325 7.21 42.18 9.37
CA THR A 325 7.47 42.22 7.92
C THR A 325 8.87 41.68 7.60
N GLY A 326 8.98 41.03 6.45
CA GLY A 326 10.23 40.55 5.87
C GLY A 326 10.84 41.48 4.83
N GLN A 327 10.32 42.70 4.65
CA GLN A 327 10.78 43.60 3.60
C GLN A 327 12.30 43.80 3.65
N GLY A 328 12.97 43.47 2.55
CA GLY A 328 14.43 43.59 2.42
C GLY A 328 15.23 42.48 3.11
N LYS A 329 14.57 41.44 3.62
CA LYS A 329 15.19 40.27 4.25
C LYS A 329 15.02 39.03 3.39
N ARG A 330 15.98 38.11 3.48
CA ARG A 330 15.93 36.80 2.83
C ARG A 330 15.28 35.78 3.76
N GLY A 331 14.24 35.11 3.26
CA GLY A 331 13.53 34.05 3.96
C GLY A 331 13.88 32.68 3.37
N LEU A 332 13.93 31.65 4.21
CA LEU A 332 14.08 30.26 3.78
C LEU A 332 13.01 29.37 4.43
N VAL A 333 12.42 28.46 3.67
CA VAL A 333 11.64 27.34 4.21
C VAL A 333 12.33 26.03 3.85
N VAL A 334 12.69 25.26 4.89
CA VAL A 334 13.31 23.93 4.76
C VAL A 334 12.19 22.89 4.69
N GLY A 335 12.28 21.93 3.76
CA GLY A 335 11.27 20.88 3.58
C GLY A 335 9.90 21.47 3.27
N CYS A 336 9.82 22.30 2.22
CA CYS A 336 8.66 23.16 2.01
C CYS A 336 7.39 22.44 1.59
N GLY A 337 7.47 21.15 1.24
CA GLY A 337 6.36 20.38 0.69
C GLY A 337 5.68 21.15 -0.44
N LEU A 338 4.36 21.30 -0.37
CA LEU A 338 3.57 21.98 -1.41
C LEU A 338 3.55 23.52 -1.29
N GLY A 339 4.46 24.10 -0.50
CA GLY A 339 4.84 25.52 -0.58
C GLY A 339 4.02 26.52 0.26
N VAL A 340 3.08 26.07 1.08
CA VAL A 340 2.12 26.94 1.77
C VAL A 340 2.79 27.94 2.72
N ASP A 341 3.73 27.46 3.56
CA ASP A 341 4.47 28.33 4.48
C ASP A 341 5.43 29.27 3.72
N ALA A 342 5.98 28.82 2.58
CA ALA A 342 6.84 29.65 1.73
C ALA A 342 6.07 30.78 1.06
N GLY A 343 4.89 30.49 0.52
CA GLY A 343 3.98 31.50 -0.02
C GLY A 343 3.56 32.53 1.04
N PHE A 344 3.33 32.09 2.28
CA PHE A 344 3.05 32.99 3.39
C PHE A 344 4.23 33.91 3.73
N LEU A 345 5.45 33.39 3.77
CA LEU A 345 6.66 34.21 3.97
C LEU A 345 6.83 35.24 2.84
N ALA A 346 6.65 34.84 1.58
CA ALA A 346 6.70 35.77 0.46
C ALA A 346 5.63 36.88 0.60
N GLY A 347 4.42 36.52 1.02
CA GLY A 347 3.35 37.47 1.33
C GLY A 347 3.66 38.45 2.47
N LYS A 348 4.61 38.13 3.35
CA LYS A 348 5.13 39.02 4.40
C LYS A 348 6.25 39.96 3.92
N GLY A 349 6.66 39.84 2.66
CA GLY A 349 7.67 40.69 2.02
C GLY A 349 9.09 40.15 2.05
N PHE A 350 9.30 38.90 2.48
CA PHE A 350 10.61 38.25 2.39
C PHE A 350 10.95 37.95 0.92
N ALA A 351 12.23 38.06 0.56
CA ALA A 351 12.76 37.38 -0.61
C ALA A 351 12.90 35.90 -0.25
N THR A 352 11.86 35.12 -0.53
CA THR A 352 11.73 33.73 -0.05
C THR A 352 12.31 32.73 -1.05
N THR A 353 13.28 31.95 -0.58
CA THR A 353 13.68 30.68 -1.18
C THR A 353 13.04 29.53 -0.38
N ALA A 354 12.69 28.44 -1.04
CA ALA A 354 12.14 27.26 -0.38
C ALA A 354 12.60 26.00 -1.11
N PHE A 355 12.87 24.91 -0.37
CA PHE A 355 13.32 23.68 -0.99
C PHE A 355 12.74 22.43 -0.35
N ASP A 356 12.72 21.38 -1.14
CA ASP A 356 12.34 20.02 -0.76
C ASP A 356 13.20 19.03 -1.58
N VAL A 357 13.37 17.82 -1.08
CA VAL A 357 14.07 16.75 -1.80
C VAL A 357 13.19 16.15 -2.91
N SER A 358 11.87 16.33 -2.79
CA SER A 358 10.86 15.84 -3.73
C SER A 358 10.68 16.78 -4.92
N GLU A 359 10.99 16.29 -6.12
CA GLU A 359 10.75 17.00 -7.39
C GLU A 359 9.25 17.25 -7.57
N THR A 360 8.42 16.25 -7.28
CA THR A 360 6.96 16.35 -7.35
C THR A 360 6.42 17.46 -6.43
N ALA A 361 6.96 17.57 -5.21
CA ALA A 361 6.53 18.60 -4.26
C ALA A 361 6.87 19.99 -4.78
N ILE A 362 8.08 20.17 -5.35
CA ILE A 362 8.56 21.45 -5.88
C ILE A 362 7.78 21.88 -7.12
N GLU A 363 7.49 20.97 -8.05
CA GLU A 363 6.64 21.27 -9.21
C GLU A 363 5.28 21.83 -8.78
N VAL A 364 4.60 21.15 -7.86
CA VAL A 364 3.29 21.57 -7.36
C VAL A 364 3.37 22.87 -6.55
N ALA A 365 4.42 23.04 -5.73
CA ALA A 365 4.63 24.25 -4.95
C ALA A 365 4.83 25.48 -5.84
N HIS A 366 5.63 25.32 -6.91
CA HIS A 366 5.89 26.37 -7.88
C HIS A 366 4.61 26.80 -8.61
N GLU A 367 3.75 25.85 -8.99
CA GLU A 367 2.43 26.16 -9.57
C GLU A 367 1.52 26.93 -8.60
N ARG A 368 1.51 26.55 -7.32
CA ARG A 368 0.65 27.17 -6.30
C ARG A 368 1.13 28.54 -5.86
N HIS A 369 2.44 28.78 -5.87
CA HIS A 369 3.07 29.96 -5.27
C HIS A 369 4.16 30.56 -6.17
N PRO A 370 3.83 31.10 -7.36
CA PRO A 370 4.81 31.52 -8.37
C PRO A 370 5.72 32.71 -7.97
N GLY A 371 5.52 33.30 -6.79
CA GLY A 371 6.35 34.40 -6.25
C GLY A 371 7.48 33.95 -5.33
N VAL A 372 7.70 32.64 -5.20
CA VAL A 372 8.74 32.03 -4.35
C VAL A 372 9.78 31.36 -5.25
N ASP A 373 11.05 31.42 -4.85
CA ASP A 373 12.14 30.69 -5.49
C ASP A 373 12.20 29.26 -4.94
N PHE A 374 11.52 28.32 -5.61
CA PHE A 374 11.50 26.91 -5.23
C PHE A 374 12.62 26.11 -5.89
N GLN A 375 13.29 25.26 -5.12
CA GLN A 375 14.43 24.47 -5.58
C GLN A 375 14.32 23.02 -5.10
N VAL A 376 14.69 22.07 -5.96
CA VAL A 376 14.94 20.68 -5.51
C VAL A 376 16.34 20.64 -4.90
N ALA A 377 16.44 20.36 -3.61
CA ALA A 377 17.73 20.33 -2.90
C ALA A 377 17.73 19.33 -1.75
N ASP A 378 18.92 18.79 -1.46
CA ASP A 378 19.15 17.91 -0.31
C ASP A 378 19.75 18.73 0.85
N LEU A 379 19.18 18.57 2.05
CA LEU A 379 19.68 19.22 3.26
C LEU A 379 21.12 18.78 3.61
N PHE A 380 21.55 17.62 3.13
CA PHE A 380 22.92 17.10 3.32
C PHE A 380 23.89 17.49 2.20
N ASP A 381 23.42 18.13 1.12
CA ASP A 381 24.23 18.62 -0.01
C ASP A 381 23.72 19.99 -0.48
N LEU A 382 23.85 20.99 0.40
CA LEU A 382 23.31 22.33 0.18
C LEU A 382 24.21 23.20 -0.70
N PRO A 383 23.64 24.09 -1.54
CA PRO A 383 24.41 25.04 -2.33
C PRO A 383 25.33 25.92 -1.47
N PRO A 384 26.63 26.08 -1.80
CA PRO A 384 27.55 26.87 -0.99
C PRO A 384 27.14 28.33 -0.78
N GLU A 385 26.42 28.93 -1.73
CA GLU A 385 25.90 30.30 -1.67
C GLU A 385 24.74 30.49 -0.68
N TRP A 386 24.19 29.40 -0.15
CA TRP A 386 23.13 29.42 0.88
C TRP A 386 23.69 29.46 2.30
N LEU A 387 24.97 29.15 2.49
CA LEU A 387 25.63 29.22 3.78
C LEU A 387 25.61 30.68 4.28
N ARG A 388 25.09 30.88 5.49
CA ARG A 388 24.97 32.21 6.13
C ARG A 388 24.17 33.24 5.33
N ALA A 389 23.21 32.80 4.53
CA ALA A 389 22.57 33.65 3.53
C ALA A 389 21.19 34.18 3.92
N PHE A 390 20.55 33.62 4.96
CA PHE A 390 19.14 33.88 5.26
C PHE A 390 18.92 34.55 6.61
N ASP A 391 18.11 35.61 6.62
CA ASP A 391 17.76 36.39 7.82
C ASP A 391 16.65 35.73 8.63
N PHE A 392 15.81 34.91 7.98
CA PHE A 392 14.73 34.19 8.62
C PHE A 392 14.59 32.79 8.02
N ILE A 393 14.73 31.76 8.85
CA ILE A 393 14.60 30.36 8.42
C ILE A 393 13.41 29.75 9.15
N VAL A 394 12.59 29.01 8.42
CA VAL A 394 11.47 28.22 8.92
C VAL A 394 11.79 26.75 8.72
N GLU A 395 11.79 26.01 9.82
CA GLU A 395 11.81 24.55 9.85
C GLU A 395 10.54 24.09 10.58
N ILE A 396 9.66 23.37 9.90
CA ILE A 396 8.43 22.85 10.49
C ILE A 396 8.30 21.39 10.06
N PHE A 397 8.36 20.49 11.05
CA PHE A 397 8.17 19.05 10.88
C PHE A 397 9.10 18.35 9.87
N THR A 398 10.17 18.99 9.41
CA THR A 398 11.06 18.43 8.39
C THR A 398 12.09 17.52 9.03
N VAL A 399 12.84 18.01 10.02
CA VAL A 399 13.88 17.22 10.68
C VAL A 399 13.27 16.00 11.39
N GLN A 400 12.07 16.18 11.96
CA GLN A 400 11.37 15.10 12.67
C GLN A 400 10.88 13.99 11.72
N ALA A 401 10.74 14.26 10.42
CA ALA A 401 10.40 13.27 9.40
C ALA A 401 11.60 12.45 8.92
N LEU A 402 12.82 12.75 9.40
CA LEU A 402 14.05 12.02 9.08
C LEU A 402 14.35 10.92 10.11
N PRO A 403 14.99 9.81 9.72
CA PRO A 403 15.44 8.78 10.66
C PRO A 403 16.31 9.35 11.79
N GLU A 404 16.18 8.83 13.00
CA GLU A 404 16.89 9.35 14.18
C GLU A 404 18.41 9.40 14.00
N SER A 405 18.99 8.44 13.26
CA SER A 405 20.43 8.35 13.00
C SER A 405 21.03 9.56 12.28
N ILE A 406 20.22 10.34 11.54
CA ILE A 406 20.70 11.48 10.74
C ILE A 406 20.18 12.85 11.23
N ARG A 407 19.36 12.88 12.30
CA ARG A 407 18.74 14.15 12.76
C ARG A 407 19.75 15.17 13.26
N ALA A 408 20.79 14.74 13.98
CA ALA A 408 21.79 15.66 14.52
C ALA A 408 22.59 16.38 13.40
N GLU A 409 22.82 15.68 12.29
CA GLU A 409 23.44 16.26 11.11
C GLU A 409 22.47 17.22 10.41
N ALA A 410 21.20 16.84 10.27
CA ALA A 410 20.15 17.69 9.71
C ALA A 410 19.93 19.00 10.50
N THR A 411 19.83 18.94 11.83
CA THR A 411 19.67 20.14 12.68
C THR A 411 20.86 21.08 12.52
N ALA A 412 22.08 20.52 12.45
CA ALA A 412 23.28 21.30 12.24
C ALA A 412 23.29 21.98 10.86
N ALA A 413 22.93 21.24 9.80
CA ALA A 413 22.85 21.76 8.44
C ALA A 413 21.90 22.97 8.35
N VAL A 414 20.70 22.90 8.94
CA VAL A 414 19.76 24.04 9.02
C VAL A 414 20.43 25.26 9.69
N GLY A 415 21.16 25.04 10.78
CA GLY A 415 21.88 26.10 11.48
C GLY A 415 23.02 26.76 10.66
N THR A 416 23.56 26.07 9.65
CA THR A 416 24.61 26.63 8.76
C THR A 416 24.09 27.69 7.78
N LEU A 417 22.81 27.63 7.45
CA LEU A 417 22.14 28.52 6.50
C LEU A 417 21.85 29.91 7.09
N LEU A 418 21.77 30.00 8.43
CA LEU A 418 21.38 31.21 9.14
C LEU A 418 22.46 32.29 9.04
N ALA A 419 22.10 33.49 8.57
CA ALA A 419 22.97 34.65 8.51
C ALA A 419 23.28 35.21 9.93
N PRO A 420 24.38 35.97 10.11
CA PRO A 420 24.63 36.69 11.37
C PRO A 420 23.46 37.61 11.73
N GLY A 421 22.92 37.50 12.95
CA GLY A 421 21.73 38.23 13.39
C GLY A 421 20.41 37.68 12.84
N GLY A 422 20.45 36.58 12.08
CA GLY A 422 19.27 35.90 11.55
C GLY A 422 18.51 35.14 12.63
N THR A 423 17.23 34.86 12.37
CA THR A 423 16.36 34.08 13.25
C THR A 423 15.95 32.75 12.60
N LEU A 424 16.07 31.66 13.36
CA LEU A 424 15.55 30.34 12.99
C LEU A 424 14.30 30.06 13.84
N PHE A 425 13.19 29.78 13.17
CA PHE A 425 11.91 29.39 13.76
C PHE A 425 11.66 27.90 13.50
N VAL A 426 11.48 27.13 14.58
CA VAL A 426 11.36 25.68 14.58
C VAL A 426 10.01 25.29 15.16
N VAL A 427 9.28 24.40 14.49
CA VAL A 427 8.11 23.72 15.06
C VAL A 427 8.24 22.21 14.87
N ALA A 428 8.18 21.48 15.97
CA ALA A 428 8.22 20.01 15.98
C ALA A 428 7.11 19.44 16.87
N MET A 429 6.60 18.25 16.57
CA MET A 429 5.79 17.50 17.53
C MET A 429 6.63 17.17 18.76
N SER A 430 6.06 17.28 19.96
CA SER A 430 6.79 17.02 21.20
C SER A 430 6.63 15.58 21.67
N ARG A 431 7.69 15.06 22.28
CA ARG A 431 7.66 13.86 23.11
C ARG A 431 8.60 13.98 24.31
N GLU A 432 8.34 13.16 25.32
CA GLU A 432 9.19 13.04 26.49
C GLU A 432 10.51 12.32 26.18
N GLU A 433 11.55 12.68 26.93
CA GLU A 433 12.85 12.01 26.85
C GLU A 433 12.74 10.52 27.20
N GLY A 434 13.52 9.68 26.50
CA GLY A 434 13.56 8.23 26.76
C GLY A 434 12.36 7.44 26.23
N THR A 435 11.39 8.07 25.57
CA THR A 435 10.34 7.38 24.81
C THR A 435 10.89 6.87 23.48
N ILE A 436 10.22 5.91 22.83
CA ILE A 436 10.51 5.50 21.45
C ILE A 436 9.26 5.86 20.63
N PRO A 437 9.37 6.71 19.59
CA PRO A 437 8.23 7.11 18.79
C PRO A 437 7.89 6.04 17.75
N ASP A 438 6.61 5.76 17.56
CA ASP A 438 6.12 4.91 16.47
C ASP A 438 6.02 5.74 15.19
N GLY A 439 6.71 5.31 14.12
CA GLY A 439 6.63 5.85 12.74
C GLY A 439 6.98 7.34 12.53
N PRO A 440 7.34 7.79 11.31
CA PRO A 440 7.17 9.16 10.87
C PRO A 440 5.73 9.68 11.02
N PRO A 441 5.56 10.98 11.35
CA PRO A 441 6.62 11.89 11.74
C PRO A 441 7.01 11.60 13.20
N TRP A 442 8.27 11.28 13.44
CA TRP A 442 8.75 10.92 14.77
C TRP A 442 8.90 12.19 15.63
N PRO A 443 8.10 12.39 16.69
CA PRO A 443 8.20 13.58 17.51
C PRO A 443 9.60 13.78 18.08
N LEU A 444 9.99 15.03 18.34
CA LEU A 444 11.30 15.35 18.89
C LEU A 444 11.25 15.46 20.41
N THR A 445 12.32 14.99 21.05
CA THR A 445 12.54 15.31 22.46
C THR A 445 13.05 16.74 22.62
N ARG A 446 13.05 17.25 23.86
CA ARG A 446 13.59 18.56 24.16
C ARG A 446 15.07 18.68 23.74
N SER A 447 15.89 17.68 24.06
CA SER A 447 17.31 17.65 23.69
C SER A 447 17.53 17.66 22.18
N GLN A 448 16.67 17.01 21.41
CA GLN A 448 16.72 17.03 19.95
C GLN A 448 16.40 18.42 19.38
N VAL A 449 15.42 19.15 19.96
CA VAL A 449 15.13 20.54 19.57
C VAL A 449 16.24 21.50 19.99
N ASP A 450 16.82 21.32 21.18
CA ASP A 450 17.97 22.12 21.61
C ASP A 450 19.20 21.87 20.70
N GLY A 451 19.23 20.76 19.94
CA GLY A 451 20.24 20.44 18.95
C GLY A 451 20.32 21.38 17.74
N PHE A 452 19.35 22.28 17.55
CA PHE A 452 19.47 23.39 16.60
C PHE A 452 20.42 24.50 17.08
N ALA A 453 20.74 24.56 18.38
CA ALA A 453 21.68 25.52 18.96
C ALA A 453 23.14 25.07 18.81
N VAL A 454 23.59 24.94 17.57
CA VAL A 454 24.97 24.52 17.24
C VAL A 454 25.68 25.53 16.34
N ASP A 455 27.00 25.43 16.31
CA ASP A 455 27.85 26.23 15.40
C ASP A 455 27.65 27.76 15.54
N GLY A 456 27.38 28.26 16.74
CA GLY A 456 27.13 29.69 17.01
C GLY A 456 25.67 30.12 16.90
N VAL A 457 24.74 29.22 16.61
CA VAL A 457 23.31 29.44 16.86
C VAL A 457 23.02 29.25 18.36
N THR A 458 22.20 30.13 18.93
CA THR A 458 21.81 30.10 20.34
C THR A 458 20.28 30.19 20.49
N PRO A 459 19.68 29.54 21.51
CA PRO A 459 18.25 29.61 21.72
C PRO A 459 17.85 30.98 22.29
N VAL A 460 16.81 31.57 21.72
CA VAL A 460 16.10 32.74 22.27
C VAL A 460 14.95 32.27 23.16
N SER A 461 14.18 31.29 22.68
CA SER A 461 13.10 30.65 23.43
C SER A 461 12.83 29.25 22.89
N VAL A 462 12.55 28.28 23.77
CA VAL A 462 12.07 26.95 23.40
C VAL A 462 10.97 26.56 24.39
N GLU A 463 9.73 26.54 23.91
CA GLU A 463 8.53 26.26 24.70
C GLU A 463 7.74 25.08 24.14
N GLU A 464 6.98 24.41 24.99
CA GLU A 464 6.03 23.37 24.58
C GLU A 464 4.61 23.93 24.62
N ARG A 465 3.89 23.84 23.50
CA ARG A 465 2.50 24.29 23.35
C ARG A 465 1.73 23.30 22.49
N ASP A 466 0.58 22.83 22.96
CA ASP A 466 -0.32 21.92 22.23
C ASP A 466 0.42 20.70 21.63
N ASN A 467 1.21 20.02 22.46
CA ASN A 467 2.07 18.88 22.09
C ASN A 467 3.06 19.18 20.94
N ARG A 468 3.56 20.42 20.90
CA ARG A 468 4.57 20.85 19.94
C ARG A 468 5.64 21.68 20.63
N TRP A 469 6.88 21.44 20.25
CA TRP A 469 7.97 22.36 20.53
C TRP A 469 7.88 23.56 19.58
N VAL A 470 7.99 24.76 20.13
CA VAL A 470 8.16 26.01 19.40
C VAL A 470 9.50 26.61 19.81
N GLY A 471 10.47 26.52 18.90
CA GLY A 471 11.83 27.00 19.07
C GLY A 471 12.09 28.27 18.29
N VAL A 472 12.72 29.25 18.91
CA VAL A 472 13.24 30.45 18.27
C VAL A 472 14.72 30.53 18.63
N PHE A 473 15.56 30.60 17.61
CA PHE A 473 17.01 30.65 17.74
C PHE A 473 17.58 31.84 16.96
N THR A 474 18.75 32.31 17.37
CA THR A 474 19.48 33.40 16.71
C THR A 474 20.94 33.05 16.55
N ARG A 475 21.57 33.60 15.51
CA ARG A 475 23.02 33.54 15.32
C ARG A 475 23.71 34.85 15.64
#